data_AF-A0A6J7LTV6-F1
#
_entry.id   AF-A0A6J7LTV6-F1
#
_cell.length_a   1.000
_cell.length_b   1.000
_cell.length_c   1.000
_cell.angle_alpha   90.00
_cell.angle_beta   90.00
_cell.angle_gamma   90.00
#
_symmetry.space_group_name_H-M   'P 1'
#
loop_
_entity.id
_entity.type
_entity.pdbx_description
1 polymer ?
#
loop_
_entity_poly.entity_id
_entity_poly.type
_entity_poly.pdbx_seq_one_letter_code
_entity_poly.pdbx_strand_id
1 'polypeptide(L)'
;MCVNYGGRAEIADAVAAIARDVKAGTVNPEKIDERMISRYLDEPDMPDVDLFLRSSGEQRTSNFLLWQSAYAEMVFLDTLWPDFDRRHLWHACELYASRDRRYGGAVPNQAPDFT
;
A
#
# COMPACT_ATOMS: atom_id res chain seq x y z
N MET A 1 5.66 11.13 8.74
CA MET A 1 6.96 11.17 8.01
C MET A 1 7.64 9.84 8.25
N CYS A 2 8.06 9.14 7.19
CA CYS A 2 8.66 7.82 7.32
C CYS A 2 10.19 7.94 7.30
N VAL A 3 10.84 7.76 8.44
CA VAL A 3 12.30 7.85 8.60
C VAL A 3 12.80 6.53 9.18
N ASN A 4 13.83 5.93 8.57
CA ASN A 4 14.25 4.55 8.87
C ASN A 4 13.10 3.54 8.79
N TYR A 5 12.13 3.81 7.91
CA TYR A 5 10.92 3.02 7.75
C TYR A 5 11.12 1.91 6.71
N GLY A 6 10.47 0.77 6.94
CA GLY A 6 10.28 -0.26 5.92
C GLY A 6 9.11 -1.17 6.28
N GLY A 7 8.20 -1.40 5.32
CA GLY A 7 6.95 -2.13 5.56
C GLY A 7 7.13 -3.56 6.05
N ARG A 8 8.21 -4.25 5.64
CA ARG A 8 8.55 -5.56 6.22
C ARG A 8 8.88 -5.50 7.71
N ALA A 9 9.58 -4.45 8.16
CA ALA A 9 9.94 -4.30 9.57
C ALA A 9 8.69 -3.94 10.38
N GLU A 10 7.89 -2.98 9.89
CA GLU A 10 6.59 -2.62 10.48
C GLU A 10 5.68 -3.84 10.68
N ILE A 11 5.51 -4.68 9.65
CA ILE A 11 4.70 -5.90 9.75
C ILE A 11 5.32 -6.89 10.77
N ALA A 12 6.63 -7.07 10.77
CA ALA A 12 7.30 -7.97 11.72
C ALA A 12 7.11 -7.50 13.17
N ASP A 13 7.21 -6.21 13.42
CA ASP A 13 7.01 -5.60 14.74
C ASP A 13 5.55 -5.72 15.19
N ALA A 14 4.59 -5.49 14.29
CA ALA A 14 3.17 -5.69 14.54
C ALA A 14 2.85 -7.14 14.93
N VAL A 15 3.35 -8.12 14.15
CA VAL A 15 3.17 -9.55 14.43
C VAL A 15 3.83 -9.94 15.76
N ALA A 16 5.03 -9.43 16.05
CA ALA A 16 5.70 -9.69 17.31
C ALA A 16 4.91 -9.12 18.52
N ALA A 17 4.26 -7.97 18.35
CA ALA A 17 3.39 -7.39 19.36
C ALA A 17 2.10 -8.21 19.58
N ILE A 18 1.43 -8.62 18.50
CA ILE A 18 0.28 -9.55 18.58
C ILE A 18 0.67 -10.84 19.30
N ALA A 19 1.84 -11.42 18.98
CA ALA A 19 2.31 -12.64 19.62
C ALA A 19 2.55 -12.47 21.14
N ARG A 20 3.02 -11.31 21.58
CA ARG A 20 3.17 -10.98 23.02
C ARG A 20 1.81 -10.93 23.71
N ASP A 21 0.82 -10.33 23.07
CA ASP A 21 -0.55 -10.21 23.60
C ASP A 21 -1.29 -11.56 23.60
N VAL A 22 -1.08 -12.40 22.60
CA VAL A 22 -1.54 -13.80 22.61
C VAL A 22 -0.93 -14.56 23.78
N LYS A 23 0.39 -14.44 23.99
CA LYS A 23 1.08 -15.08 25.12
C LYS A 23 0.57 -14.57 26.48
N ALA A 24 0.19 -13.29 26.57
CA ALA A 24 -0.40 -12.69 27.75
C ALA A 24 -1.87 -13.07 27.98
N GLY A 25 -2.52 -13.73 27.00
CA GLY A 25 -3.94 -14.09 27.05
C GLY A 25 -4.89 -12.93 26.78
N THR A 26 -4.39 -11.77 26.31
CA THR A 26 -5.22 -10.60 25.98
C THR A 26 -5.80 -10.68 24.57
N VAL A 27 -5.14 -11.41 23.67
CA VAL A 27 -5.62 -11.67 22.30
C VAL A 27 -5.87 -13.17 22.11
N ASN A 28 -7.04 -13.52 21.55
CA ASN A 28 -7.30 -14.88 21.07
C ASN A 28 -6.72 -15.03 19.65
N PRO A 29 -5.79 -15.97 19.40
CA PRO A 29 -5.18 -16.15 18.08
C PRO A 29 -6.21 -16.44 16.97
N GLU A 30 -7.32 -17.11 17.29
CA GLU A 30 -8.42 -17.39 16.34
C GLU A 30 -9.24 -16.15 15.96
N LYS A 31 -8.92 -14.99 16.54
CA LYS A 31 -9.55 -13.70 16.26
C LYS A 31 -8.61 -12.72 15.56
N ILE A 32 -7.40 -13.14 15.21
CA ILE A 32 -6.47 -12.31 14.44
C ILE A 32 -6.99 -12.23 12.99
N ASP A 33 -7.25 -11.01 12.54
CA ASP A 33 -7.67 -10.68 11.18
C ASP A 33 -6.89 -9.46 10.65
N GLU A 34 -7.15 -9.06 9.41
CA GLU A 34 -6.51 -7.91 8.76
C GLU A 34 -6.72 -6.61 9.56
N ARG A 35 -7.89 -6.44 10.17
CA ARG A 35 -8.22 -5.28 11.00
C ARG A 35 -7.39 -5.25 12.28
N MET A 36 -7.17 -6.41 12.89
CA MET A 36 -6.29 -6.53 14.05
C MET A 36 -4.86 -6.20 13.65
N ILE A 37 -4.33 -6.78 12.57
CA ILE A 37 -2.96 -6.47 12.11
C ILE A 37 -2.78 -4.96 11.90
N SER A 38 -3.75 -4.31 11.24
CA SER A 38 -3.72 -2.87 10.99
C SER A 38 -3.62 -2.04 12.28
N ARG A 39 -4.24 -2.49 13.38
CA ARG A 39 -4.17 -1.81 14.69
C ARG A 39 -2.80 -1.91 15.38
N TYR A 40 -1.96 -2.84 14.96
CA TYR A 40 -0.62 -3.06 15.51
C TYR A 40 0.49 -2.48 14.61
N LEU A 41 0.16 -1.89 13.46
CA LEU A 41 1.11 -1.17 12.62
C LEU A 41 1.55 0.14 13.30
N ASP A 42 2.58 0.80 12.75
CA ASP A 42 3.19 1.99 13.35
C ASP A 42 2.19 3.16 13.49
N GLU A 43 1.23 3.26 12.56
CA GLU A 43 0.16 4.27 12.57
C GLU A 43 -1.22 3.60 12.36
N PRO A 44 -1.89 3.16 13.43
CA PRO A 44 -3.17 2.45 13.38
C PRO A 44 -4.35 3.24 12.79
N ASP A 45 -4.30 4.56 12.87
CA ASP A 45 -5.37 5.45 12.41
C ASP A 45 -5.16 5.93 10.96
N MET A 46 -4.04 5.54 10.33
CA MET A 46 -3.79 5.86 8.93
C MET A 46 -4.71 5.05 8.03
N PRO A 47 -5.45 5.70 7.10
CA PRO A 47 -6.22 4.99 6.09
C PRO A 47 -5.31 4.31 5.08
N ASP A 48 -5.88 3.36 4.33
CA ASP A 48 -5.20 2.76 3.18
C ASP A 48 -4.76 3.83 2.17
N VAL A 49 -3.67 3.53 1.46
CA VAL A 49 -3.15 4.41 0.41
C VAL A 49 -4.02 4.27 -0.83
N ASP A 50 -4.69 5.36 -1.20
CA ASP A 50 -5.44 5.41 -2.46
C ASP A 50 -4.53 5.51 -3.69
N LEU A 51 -3.50 6.36 -3.60
CA LEU A 51 -2.58 6.70 -4.68
C LEU A 51 -1.13 6.59 -4.18
N PHE A 52 -0.37 5.66 -4.75
CA PHE A 52 1.07 5.55 -4.55
C PHE A 52 1.78 6.26 -5.70
N LEU A 53 2.41 7.39 -5.39
CA LEU A 53 3.15 8.20 -6.36
C LEU A 53 4.66 8.06 -6.14
N ARG A 54 5.40 7.71 -7.20
CA ARG A 54 6.86 7.66 -7.18
C ARG A 54 7.48 8.39 -8.37
N SER A 55 8.45 9.25 -8.06
CA SER A 55 9.27 10.00 -9.01
C SER A 55 10.42 9.15 -9.59
N SER A 56 11.23 9.75 -10.46
CA SER A 56 12.46 9.21 -11.06
C SER A 56 12.32 8.01 -12.00
N GLY A 57 11.11 7.70 -12.46
CA GLY A 57 10.83 6.64 -13.44
C GLY A 57 10.91 5.21 -12.91
N GLU A 58 11.22 5.03 -11.64
CA GLU A 58 11.42 3.70 -11.05
C GLU A 58 10.08 3.04 -10.70
N GLN A 59 9.78 1.91 -11.34
CA GLN A 59 8.50 1.22 -11.18
C GLN A 59 8.55 0.12 -10.11
N ARG A 60 8.71 0.54 -8.85
CA ARG A 60 8.73 -0.35 -7.68
C ARG A 60 8.24 0.39 -6.44
N THR A 61 7.72 -0.32 -5.46
CA THR A 61 7.31 0.26 -4.16
C THR A 61 8.48 0.37 -3.17
N SER A 62 9.55 -0.40 -3.38
CA SER A 62 10.76 -0.39 -2.55
C SER A 62 10.50 -0.53 -1.05
N ASN A 63 9.66 -1.49 -0.66
CA ASN A 63 9.33 -1.77 0.75
C ASN A 63 8.59 -0.61 1.46
N PHE A 64 8.01 0.33 0.71
CA PHE A 64 7.27 1.46 1.26
C PHE A 64 5.78 1.12 1.42
N LEU A 65 5.22 1.29 2.62
CA LEU A 65 3.81 1.12 2.95
C LEU A 65 3.18 -0.16 2.37
N LEU A 66 3.84 -1.31 2.60
CA LEU A 66 3.47 -2.57 1.95
C LEU A 66 2.04 -3.02 2.27
N TRP A 67 1.63 -2.89 3.54
CA TRP A 67 0.30 -3.26 3.99
C TRP A 67 -0.74 -2.25 3.48
N GLN A 68 -0.49 -0.98 3.76
CA GLN A 68 -1.40 0.13 3.47
C GLN A 68 -1.58 0.36 1.96
N SER A 69 -0.63 -0.05 1.13
CA SER A 69 -0.67 0.15 -0.33
C SER A 69 -1.13 -1.08 -1.11
N ALA A 70 -1.68 -2.11 -0.45
CA ALA A 70 -2.08 -3.36 -1.10
C ALA A 70 -3.05 -3.15 -2.28
N TYR A 71 -3.94 -2.16 -2.18
CA TYR A 71 -4.92 -1.79 -3.21
C TYR A 71 -4.71 -0.39 -3.80
N ALA A 72 -3.53 0.20 -3.55
CA ALA A 72 -3.22 1.54 -4.05
C ALA A 72 -3.12 1.56 -5.58
N GLU A 73 -3.60 2.64 -6.18
CA GLU A 73 -3.29 2.93 -7.57
C GLU A 73 -1.84 3.42 -7.69
N MET A 74 -1.09 2.77 -8.58
CA MET A 74 0.34 3.03 -8.74
C MET A 74 0.56 4.02 -9.89
N VAL A 75 1.17 5.17 -9.58
CA VAL A 75 1.61 6.18 -10.54
C VAL A 75 3.11 6.39 -10.42
N PHE A 76 3.81 6.16 -11.53
CA PHE A 76 5.25 6.36 -11.64
C PHE A 76 5.48 7.49 -12.65
N LEU A 77 6.19 8.54 -12.23
CA LEU A 77 6.54 9.68 -13.07
C LEU A 77 8.06 9.73 -13.26
N ASP A 78 8.50 10.06 -14.47
CA ASP A 78 9.92 10.10 -14.82
C ASP A 78 10.66 11.30 -14.19
N THR A 79 9.93 12.37 -13.85
CA THR A 79 10.50 13.58 -13.22
C THR A 79 11.27 13.23 -11.95
N LEU A 80 12.50 13.74 -11.81
CA LEU A 80 13.31 13.57 -10.60
C LEU A 80 12.72 14.37 -9.44
N TRP A 81 12.89 13.90 -8.20
CA TRP A 81 12.31 14.57 -7.02
C TRP A 81 12.69 16.06 -6.87
N PRO A 82 13.94 16.50 -7.11
CA PRO A 82 14.30 17.92 -7.04
C PRO A 82 13.58 18.81 -8.07
N ASP A 83 13.16 18.23 -9.19
CA ASP A 83 12.44 18.93 -10.26
C ASP A 83 10.91 18.80 -10.12
N PHE A 84 10.45 18.07 -9.11
CA PHE A 84 9.04 17.82 -8.86
C PHE A 84 8.38 19.07 -8.25
N ASP A 85 7.17 19.37 -8.71
CA ASP A 85 6.36 20.45 -8.15
C ASP A 85 4.88 20.06 -8.04
N ARG A 86 4.05 20.98 -7.54
CA ARG A 86 2.62 20.73 -7.32
C ARG A 86 1.85 20.29 -8.58
N ARG A 87 2.30 20.68 -9.78
CA ARG A 87 1.62 20.35 -11.04
C ARG A 87 1.77 18.87 -11.37
N HIS A 88 2.91 18.27 -11.00
CA HIS A 88 3.14 16.85 -11.14
C HIS A 88 2.29 16.03 -10.17
N LEU A 89 2.07 16.54 -8.95
CA LEU A 89 1.10 15.93 -8.03
C LEU A 89 -0.32 16.00 -8.60
N TRP A 90 -0.75 17.16 -9.10
CA TRP A 90 -2.06 17.29 -9.74
C TRP A 90 -2.23 16.34 -10.92
N HIS A 91 -1.21 16.22 -11.76
CA HIS A 91 -1.20 15.27 -12.85
C HIS A 91 -1.37 13.82 -12.37
N ALA A 92 -0.68 13.42 -11.29
CA ALA A 92 -0.87 12.11 -10.68
C ALA A 92 -2.30 11.90 -10.15
N CYS A 93 -2.92 12.94 -9.57
CA CYS A 93 -4.32 12.91 -9.14
C CYS A 93 -5.30 12.81 -10.33
N GLU A 94 -5.02 13.46 -11.45
CA GLU A 94 -5.82 13.34 -12.69
C GLU A 94 -5.74 11.91 -13.24
N LEU A 95 -4.53 11.34 -13.30
CA LEU A 95 -4.33 9.95 -13.71
C LEU A 95 -5.12 9.00 -12.80
N TYR A 96 -5.04 9.20 -11.49
CA TYR A 96 -5.82 8.45 -10.50
C TYR A 96 -7.33 8.56 -10.75
N ALA A 97 -7.86 9.78 -10.92
CA ALA A 97 -9.28 10.03 -11.12
C ALA A 97 -9.81 9.48 -12.45
N SER A 98 -8.96 9.34 -13.47
CA SER A 98 -9.32 8.76 -14.76
C SER A 98 -9.40 7.24 -14.78
N ARG A 99 -8.86 6.55 -13.75
CA ARG A 99 -8.84 5.10 -13.71
C ARG A 99 -10.19 4.54 -13.27
N ASP A 100 -10.65 3.53 -13.99
CA ASP A 100 -11.83 2.77 -13.59
C ASP A 100 -11.44 1.79 -12.48
N ARG A 101 -11.86 2.09 -11.25
CA ARG A 101 -11.56 1.28 -10.07
C ARG A 101 -12.45 0.06 -10.03
N ARG A 102 -11.84 -1.11 -10.26
CA ARG A 102 -12.57 -2.37 -10.34
C ARG A 102 -12.75 -3.08 -8.99
N TYR A 103 -12.07 -2.67 -7.92
CA TYR A 103 -12.17 -3.25 -6.57
C TYR A 103 -12.20 -4.80 -6.54
N GLY A 104 -11.40 -5.47 -7.37
CA GLY A 104 -11.38 -6.93 -7.51
C GLY A 104 -12.22 -7.52 -8.65
N GLY A 105 -12.92 -6.70 -9.44
CA GLY A 105 -13.53 -7.10 -10.70
C GLY A 105 -12.50 -7.29 -11.81
N ALA A 106 -12.27 -8.52 -12.26
CA ALA A 106 -11.48 -8.76 -13.47
C ALA A 106 -12.39 -8.69 -14.71
N VAL A 107 -12.00 -7.92 -15.72
CA VAL A 107 -12.56 -8.13 -17.08
C VAL A 107 -11.94 -9.43 -17.58
N PRO A 108 -12.71 -10.37 -18.14
CA PRO A 108 -12.15 -11.61 -18.66
C PRO A 108 -11.02 -11.30 -19.63
N ASN A 109 -9.86 -11.93 -19.48
CA ASN A 109 -8.85 -11.90 -20.53
C ASN A 109 -9.53 -12.38 -21.82
N GLN A 110 -9.37 -11.65 -22.93
CA GLN A 110 -9.77 -12.18 -24.23
C GLN A 110 -8.95 -13.45 -24.47
N ALA A 111 -9.64 -14.59 -24.55
CA ALA A 111 -9.01 -15.82 -24.97
C ALA A 111 -8.48 -15.60 -26.39
N PRO A 112 -7.26 -16.07 -26.73
CA PRO A 112 -6.76 -15.98 -28.09
C PRO A 112 -7.71 -16.71 -29.04
N ASP A 113 -8.15 -16.01 -30.09
CA ASP A 113 -8.90 -16.62 -31.19
C ASP A 113 -7.97 -17.58 -31.94
N PHE A 114 -8.17 -18.88 -31.70
CA PHE A 114 -7.62 -19.92 -32.56
C PHE A 114 -8.61 -20.18 -33.69
N THR A 115 -8.61 -19.29 -34.69
CA THR A 115 -9.24 -19.55 -36.00
C THR A 115 -8.17 -19.69 -37.08
#